data_AF-A0A5E3XLW3-F1
#
_entry.id   AF-A0A5E3XLW3-F1
#
_cell.length_a   1.000
_cell.length_b   1.000
_cell.length_c   1.000
_cell.angle_alpha   90.00
_cell.angle_beta   90.00
_cell.angle_gamma   90.00
#
_symmetry.space_group_name_H-M   'P 1'
#
loop_
_entity.id
_entity.type
_entity.pdbx_description
1 polymer ?
#
loop_
_entity_poly.entity_id
_entity_poly.type
_entity_poly.pdbx_seq_one_letter_code
_entity_poly.pdbx_strand_id
1 'polypeptide(L)'
;MADDLLSYAPPEFEQALRGLPRVGNLTSQIATDGAFVMAHYIVAALDNYSADWTDYTRASSPYLPTTPSRSTFDAPDAHVPPYLRSPADNPYRLIHDERLLAAVKTAIPSVPNVYDRPSGSLPEMGVWSCPECDYIVDPLDLSIKQRALIASYLGVGSDSGISVAADGRVGLDRENPWQFMRSVDCLGWSHYAEHLRTHCVRLWFPNPSSTYQGAPGMWWDQDRLNAQVNLRPLRQEIEDAERTDQYRFRMWKAGKMLSFADKGLHAARFHLTSWRRGAVSARDDLVRGMFGAGRTIIDTGRALVAHVDAEAVDATRLAWQGARDECRSLKREWRLRKQRWARMYLGP
;
A
#
# COMPACT_ATOMS: atom_id res chain seq x y z
N MET A 1 -19.63 34.97 -17.61
CA MET A 1 -20.09 36.27 -17.09
C MET A 1 -21.55 36.07 -16.76
N ALA A 2 -21.92 36.16 -15.49
CA ALA A 2 -23.33 36.03 -15.09
C ALA A 2 -24.07 37.24 -15.64
N ASP A 3 -25.12 37.03 -16.43
CA ASP A 3 -26.10 38.07 -16.68
C ASP A 3 -26.57 38.58 -15.31
N ASP A 4 -26.54 39.89 -15.12
CA ASP A 4 -26.94 40.52 -13.86
C ASP A 4 -28.34 40.02 -13.49
N LEU A 5 -28.53 39.44 -12.31
CA LEU A 5 -29.81 38.91 -11.81
C LEU A 5 -30.96 39.92 -12.01
N LEU A 6 -30.63 41.21 -11.93
CA LEU A 6 -31.55 42.33 -12.14
C LEU A 6 -32.06 42.46 -13.58
N SER A 7 -31.36 41.91 -14.58
CA SER A 7 -31.74 42.00 -16.00
C SER A 7 -32.96 41.16 -16.38
N TYR A 8 -33.30 40.16 -15.57
CA TYR A 8 -34.43 39.25 -15.80
C TYR A 8 -35.37 39.10 -14.60
N ALA A 9 -35.06 39.76 -13.48
CA ALA A 9 -35.95 39.81 -12.32
C ALA A 9 -37.15 40.75 -12.57
N PRO A 10 -38.31 40.50 -11.93
CA PRO A 10 -39.45 41.40 -12.03
C PRO A 10 -39.11 42.80 -11.45
N PRO A 11 -39.72 43.91 -11.93
CA PRO A 11 -39.36 45.28 -11.51
C PRO A 11 -39.46 45.54 -10.00
N GLU A 12 -40.34 44.79 -9.35
CA GLU A 12 -40.60 44.79 -7.92
C GLU A 12 -39.49 44.09 -7.09
N PHE A 13 -38.58 43.35 -7.71
CA PHE A 13 -37.46 42.66 -7.05
C PHE A 13 -36.40 43.64 -6.54
N GLU A 14 -36.03 44.63 -7.34
CA GLU A 14 -35.09 45.67 -6.92
C GLU A 14 -35.68 46.54 -5.80
N GLN A 15 -36.98 46.82 -5.86
CA GLN A 15 -37.69 47.53 -4.80
C GLN A 15 -37.70 46.72 -3.49
N ALA A 16 -37.94 45.40 -3.59
CA ALA A 16 -37.87 44.49 -2.45
C ALA A 16 -36.47 44.43 -1.84
N LEU A 17 -35.40 44.37 -2.65
CA LEU A 17 -34.01 44.40 -2.14
C LEU A 17 -33.64 45.72 -1.44
N ARG A 18 -34.27 46.84 -1.83
CA ARG A 18 -34.08 48.15 -1.21
C ARG A 18 -34.98 48.39 0.01
N GLY A 19 -35.84 47.42 0.36
CA GLY A 19 -36.79 47.54 1.47
C GLY A 19 -37.87 48.60 1.25
N LEU A 20 -38.17 48.94 -0.01
CA LEU A 20 -39.18 49.95 -0.34
C LEU A 20 -40.60 49.34 -0.30
N PRO A 21 -41.59 50.01 0.31
CA PRO A 21 -42.95 49.50 0.39
C PRO A 21 -43.62 49.45 -0.99
N ARG A 22 -44.38 48.38 -1.27
CA ARG A 22 -45.26 48.35 -2.45
C ARG A 22 -46.37 49.37 -2.27
N VAL A 23 -46.64 50.17 -3.32
CA VAL A 23 -47.72 51.17 -3.31
C VAL A 23 -49.08 50.46 -3.24
N GLY A 24 -49.68 50.37 -2.04
CA GLY A 24 -51.01 49.76 -1.78
C GLY A 24 -51.27 49.38 -0.31
N ASN A 25 -52.56 49.30 0.09
CA ASN A 25 -53.13 49.13 1.46
C ASN A 25 -52.41 48.19 2.45
N LEU A 26 -52.53 48.48 3.76
CA LEU A 26 -51.97 47.84 4.98
C LEU A 26 -51.75 46.30 4.99
N THR A 27 -52.51 45.52 4.23
CA THR A 27 -52.19 44.10 3.94
C THR A 27 -50.88 43.93 3.15
N SER A 28 -50.30 45.02 2.66
CA SER A 28 -49.04 45.11 1.92
C SER A 28 -47.81 44.96 2.80
N GLN A 29 -47.88 45.22 4.10
CA GLN A 29 -46.66 45.27 4.94
C GLN A 29 -46.09 43.88 5.22
N ILE A 30 -46.93 42.89 5.59
CA ILE A 30 -46.53 41.48 5.75
C ILE A 30 -46.06 40.88 4.41
N ALA A 31 -46.70 41.27 3.30
CA ALA A 31 -46.29 40.86 1.96
C ALA A 31 -44.96 41.51 1.54
N THR A 32 -44.67 42.72 2.01
CA THR A 32 -43.41 43.44 1.75
C THR A 32 -42.26 42.82 2.54
N ASP A 33 -42.46 42.47 3.80
CA ASP A 33 -41.46 41.79 4.63
C ASP A 33 -41.10 40.40 4.08
N GLY A 34 -42.12 39.64 3.65
CA GLY A 34 -41.92 38.33 3.01
C GLY A 34 -41.15 38.42 1.69
N ALA A 35 -41.47 39.42 0.86
CA ALA A 35 -40.75 39.67 -0.40
C ALA A 35 -39.31 40.14 -0.16
N PHE A 36 -39.07 40.97 0.84
CA PHE A 36 -37.74 41.41 1.26
C PHE A 36 -36.86 40.21 1.66
N VAL A 37 -37.35 39.37 2.59
CA VAL A 37 -36.61 38.18 3.06
C VAL A 37 -36.31 37.21 1.90
N MET A 38 -37.30 36.96 1.04
CA MET A 38 -37.11 36.06 -0.10
C MET A 38 -36.18 36.63 -1.17
N ALA A 39 -36.22 37.94 -1.44
CA ALA A 39 -35.30 38.58 -2.35
C ALA A 39 -33.85 38.48 -1.87
N HIS A 40 -33.60 38.74 -0.58
CA HIS A 40 -32.28 38.55 0.04
C HIS A 40 -31.84 37.08 0.04
N TYR A 41 -32.75 36.14 0.29
CA TYR A 41 -32.45 34.71 0.19
C TYR A 41 -32.04 34.31 -1.22
N ILE A 42 -32.76 34.77 -2.25
CA ILE A 42 -32.44 34.50 -3.66
C ILE A 42 -31.04 35.02 -4.00
N VAL A 43 -30.72 36.26 -3.61
CA VAL A 43 -29.36 36.82 -3.82
C VAL A 43 -28.30 35.97 -3.11
N ALA A 44 -28.53 35.60 -1.83
CA ALA A 44 -27.57 34.80 -1.07
C ALA A 44 -27.40 33.37 -1.63
N ALA A 45 -28.46 32.77 -2.15
CA ALA A 45 -28.43 31.43 -2.73
C ALA A 45 -27.74 31.37 -4.10
N LEU A 46 -27.69 32.51 -4.80
CA LEU A 46 -27.04 32.72 -6.10
C LEU A 46 -25.65 33.37 -5.97
N ASP A 47 -25.26 33.83 -4.78
CA ASP A 47 -23.99 34.54 -4.59
C ASP A 47 -22.79 33.63 -4.93
N ASN A 48 -22.04 34.09 -5.93
CA ASN A 48 -20.85 33.45 -6.47
C ASN A 48 -19.58 33.85 -5.70
N TYR A 49 -19.63 34.81 -4.75
CA TYR A 49 -18.48 35.19 -3.90
C TYR A 49 -18.13 34.08 -2.91
N SER A 50 -17.47 33.08 -3.47
CA SER A 50 -17.16 31.80 -2.87
C SER A 50 -15.97 31.80 -1.92
N ALA A 51 -15.33 32.95 -1.64
CA ALA A 51 -14.15 33.03 -0.77
C ALA A 51 -14.44 32.60 0.68
N ASP A 52 -15.67 32.84 1.16
CA ASP A 52 -16.07 32.48 2.53
C ASP A 52 -16.71 31.09 2.65
N TRP A 53 -17.12 30.52 1.51
CA TRP A 53 -17.84 29.26 1.47
C TRP A 53 -17.04 28.13 0.82
N THR A 54 -15.95 28.44 0.14
CA THR A 54 -15.04 27.41 -0.37
C THR A 54 -14.19 26.90 0.78
N ASP A 55 -14.28 25.61 1.03
CA ASP A 55 -13.34 24.84 1.86
C ASP A 55 -11.93 24.79 1.22
N TYR A 56 -11.65 25.68 0.26
CA TYR A 56 -10.41 25.82 -0.48
C TYR A 56 -9.39 26.68 0.27
N THR A 57 -9.83 27.64 1.11
CA THR A 57 -8.92 28.64 1.72
C THR A 57 -9.21 29.02 3.17
N ARG A 58 -10.28 28.56 3.83
CA ARG A 58 -10.48 28.77 5.28
C ARG A 58 -9.67 27.77 6.13
N ALA A 59 -8.37 27.73 5.87
CA ALA A 59 -7.33 27.68 6.89
C ALA A 59 -6.18 28.51 6.33
N SER A 60 -6.10 29.74 6.81
CA SER A 60 -4.99 30.67 6.64
C SER A 60 -3.64 29.96 6.81
N SER A 61 -2.92 29.78 5.70
CA SER A 61 -1.46 29.64 5.73
C SER A 61 -0.90 30.61 4.69
N PRO A 62 -0.18 31.67 5.11
CA PRO A 62 0.67 32.45 4.21
C PRO A 62 1.88 31.65 3.70
N TYR A 63 1.99 30.36 4.06
CA TYR A 63 3.03 29.45 3.62
C TYR A 63 2.42 28.28 2.85
N LEU A 64 2.32 28.40 1.53
CA LEU A 64 2.65 27.26 0.67
C LEU A 64 3.43 27.78 -0.54
N PRO A 65 4.67 27.32 -0.73
CA PRO A 65 5.41 27.63 -1.94
C PRO A 65 4.70 26.96 -3.11
N THR A 66 4.63 27.68 -4.24
CA THR A 66 4.51 27.15 -5.59
C THR A 66 5.60 26.09 -5.78
N THR A 67 5.35 24.87 -5.31
CA THR A 67 6.22 23.75 -5.62
C THR A 67 5.76 23.26 -6.97
N PRO A 68 6.55 23.42 -8.05
CA PRO A 68 6.25 22.71 -9.27
C PRO A 68 6.18 21.24 -8.90
N SER A 69 5.07 20.59 -9.23
CA SER A 69 4.93 19.15 -9.13
C SER A 69 5.87 18.49 -10.13
N ARG A 70 7.17 18.51 -9.85
CA ARG A 70 8.07 17.50 -10.40
C ARG A 70 7.71 16.22 -9.68
N SER A 71 6.90 15.40 -10.34
CA SER A 71 6.74 14.01 -10.01
C SER A 71 8.12 13.35 -10.02
N THR A 72 8.75 13.24 -8.87
CA THR A 72 9.91 12.35 -8.66
C THR A 72 9.50 10.86 -8.67
N PHE A 73 8.43 10.53 -9.40
CA PHE A 73 7.90 9.19 -9.58
C PHE A 73 8.09 8.65 -11.01
N ASP A 74 8.91 9.29 -11.85
CA ASP A 74 9.29 8.77 -13.18
C ASP A 74 10.35 7.66 -13.11
N ALA A 75 10.49 6.98 -11.97
CA ALA A 75 11.13 5.68 -11.93
C ALA A 75 10.01 4.62 -11.89
N PRO A 76 9.95 3.68 -12.84
CA PRO A 76 8.86 2.70 -12.97
C PRO A 76 8.54 1.94 -11.67
N ASP A 77 9.48 1.86 -10.71
CA ASP A 77 9.36 1.07 -9.49
C ASP A 77 9.37 1.88 -8.17
N ALA A 78 9.17 3.20 -8.23
CA ALA A 78 9.19 4.07 -7.04
C ALA A 78 8.11 3.71 -5.98
N HIS A 79 7.10 2.94 -6.37
CA HIS A 79 6.01 2.48 -5.50
C HIS A 79 6.36 1.21 -4.71
N VAL A 80 7.31 0.41 -5.20
CA VAL A 80 7.80 -0.82 -4.57
C VAL A 80 8.86 -0.45 -3.52
N PRO A 81 8.75 -0.88 -2.26
CA PRO A 81 9.81 -0.74 -1.28
C PRO A 81 11.14 -1.30 -1.79
N PRO A 82 12.30 -0.68 -1.48
CA PRO A 82 13.60 -1.15 -1.95
C PRO A 82 13.89 -2.63 -1.67
N TYR A 83 13.38 -3.18 -0.56
CA TYR A 83 13.50 -4.61 -0.21
C TYR A 83 12.63 -5.55 -1.06
N LEU A 84 11.68 -5.02 -1.86
CA LEU A 84 10.87 -5.76 -2.83
C LEU A 84 11.30 -5.49 -4.28
N ARG A 85 12.23 -4.57 -4.50
CA ARG A 85 12.79 -4.30 -5.83
C ARG A 85 13.83 -5.36 -6.11
N SER A 86 13.48 -6.35 -6.93
CA SER A 86 14.42 -7.33 -7.45
C SER A 86 15.17 -6.73 -8.66
N PRO A 87 16.51 -6.80 -8.71
CA PRO A 87 17.23 -6.65 -9.97
C PRO A 87 18.03 -7.92 -10.28
N ALA A 88 17.79 -8.45 -11.48
CA ALA A 88 18.20 -9.74 -12.04
C ALA A 88 19.72 -10.07 -12.09
N ASP A 89 20.60 -9.25 -11.53
CA ASP A 89 22.05 -9.27 -11.86
C ASP A 89 22.99 -9.68 -10.72
N ASN A 90 22.50 -10.19 -9.57
CA ASN A 90 23.39 -10.71 -8.53
C ASN A 90 22.79 -11.94 -7.84
N PRO A 91 23.43 -13.13 -7.95
CA PRO A 91 22.92 -14.38 -7.35
C PRO A 91 22.82 -14.32 -5.82
N TYR A 92 23.56 -13.40 -5.19
CA TYR A 92 23.57 -13.19 -3.75
C TYR A 92 22.68 -12.01 -3.28
N ARG A 93 22.05 -11.24 -4.18
CA ARG A 93 21.20 -10.10 -3.79
C ARG A 93 19.88 -10.48 -3.11
N LEU A 94 19.54 -11.78 -3.09
CA LEU A 94 18.48 -12.35 -2.25
C LEU A 94 18.82 -12.24 -0.75
N ILE A 95 20.12 -12.18 -0.41
CA ILE A 95 20.58 -11.90 0.95
C ILE A 95 20.74 -10.39 1.10
N HIS A 96 19.73 -9.72 1.64
CA HIS A 96 19.80 -8.28 1.90
C HIS A 96 20.75 -7.91 3.05
N ASP A 97 21.05 -8.86 3.95
CA ASP A 97 21.97 -8.67 5.06
C ASP A 97 23.41 -9.02 4.64
N GLU A 98 24.24 -7.99 4.43
CA GLU A 98 25.65 -8.13 4.06
C GLU A 98 26.43 -9.02 5.04
N ARG A 99 26.02 -9.05 6.31
CA ARG A 99 26.65 -9.88 7.36
C ARG A 99 26.30 -11.35 7.18
N LEU A 100 25.04 -11.64 6.83
CA LEU A 100 24.59 -12.99 6.52
C LEU A 100 25.33 -13.50 5.28
N LEU A 101 25.51 -12.66 4.27
CA LEU A 101 26.31 -12.99 3.09
C LEU A 101 27.78 -13.28 3.45
N ALA A 102 28.39 -12.46 4.31
CA ALA A 102 29.76 -12.67 4.77
C ALA A 102 29.90 -13.99 5.56
N ALA A 103 28.94 -14.32 6.42
CA ALA A 103 28.93 -15.59 7.15
C ALA A 103 28.78 -16.80 6.23
N VAL A 104 27.90 -16.71 5.22
CA VAL A 104 27.75 -17.74 4.18
C VAL A 104 29.07 -17.95 3.43
N LYS A 105 29.71 -16.87 2.96
CA LYS A 105 31.01 -16.94 2.27
C LYS A 105 32.13 -17.47 3.15
N THR A 106 32.05 -17.27 4.45
CA THR A 106 33.04 -17.82 5.40
C THR A 106 32.82 -19.32 5.62
N ALA A 107 31.55 -19.74 5.67
CA ALA A 107 31.18 -21.13 5.92
C ALA A 107 31.46 -22.05 4.73
N ILE A 108 31.17 -21.57 3.51
CA ILE A 108 31.27 -22.31 2.25
C ILE A 108 31.88 -21.42 1.14
N PRO A 109 33.17 -21.07 1.24
CA PRO A 109 33.85 -20.11 0.36
C PRO A 109 33.97 -20.55 -1.11
N SER A 110 34.09 -21.86 -1.35
CA SER A 110 34.22 -22.50 -2.67
C SER A 110 32.86 -22.70 -3.37
N VAL A 111 31.73 -22.49 -2.68
CA VAL A 111 30.38 -22.55 -3.28
C VAL A 111 30.00 -21.18 -3.89
N PRO A 112 29.94 -21.05 -5.23
CA PRO A 112 29.72 -19.77 -5.91
C PRO A 112 28.27 -19.26 -5.82
N ASN A 113 27.31 -20.12 -5.48
CA ASN A 113 25.95 -19.71 -5.13
C ASN A 113 25.25 -20.85 -4.37
N VAL A 114 24.83 -20.57 -3.14
CA VAL A 114 24.15 -21.55 -2.28
C VAL A 114 22.72 -21.84 -2.76
N TYR A 115 22.12 -20.90 -3.49
CA TYR A 115 20.78 -21.05 -4.05
C TYR A 115 20.74 -21.93 -5.30
N ASP A 116 21.89 -22.19 -5.91
CA ASP A 116 21.97 -23.09 -7.07
C ASP A 116 21.63 -24.51 -6.63
N ARG A 117 21.00 -25.24 -7.55
CA ARG A 117 20.58 -26.62 -7.33
C ARG A 117 21.81 -27.54 -7.34
N PRO A 118 22.07 -28.31 -6.27
CA PRO A 118 23.13 -29.32 -6.25
C PRO A 118 23.06 -30.29 -7.43
N SER A 119 21.86 -30.67 -7.87
CA SER A 119 21.65 -31.54 -9.02
C SER A 119 22.14 -30.92 -10.34
N GLY A 120 22.22 -29.59 -10.41
CA GLY A 120 22.75 -28.86 -11.58
C GLY A 120 24.26 -28.98 -11.74
N SER A 121 24.98 -29.36 -10.67
CA SER A 121 26.42 -29.59 -10.71
C SER A 121 26.79 -31.08 -10.76
N LEU A 122 25.83 -31.96 -11.06
CA LEU A 122 26.10 -33.38 -11.26
C LEU A 122 26.96 -33.59 -12.51
N PRO A 123 28.13 -34.25 -12.40
CA PRO A 123 28.92 -34.66 -13.56
C PRO A 123 28.24 -35.83 -14.28
N GLU A 124 28.75 -36.19 -15.47
CA GLU A 124 28.24 -37.34 -16.25
C GLU A 124 28.24 -38.66 -15.46
N MET A 125 29.19 -38.82 -14.53
CA MET A 125 29.29 -39.99 -13.64
C MET A 125 28.15 -40.07 -12.60
N GLY A 126 27.32 -39.02 -12.48
CA GLY A 126 26.13 -39.02 -11.63
C GLY A 126 26.39 -38.86 -10.13
N VAL A 127 27.64 -38.66 -9.71
CA VAL A 127 28.02 -38.51 -8.30
C VAL A 127 28.20 -37.03 -7.96
N TRP A 128 27.46 -36.53 -6.97
CA TRP A 128 27.63 -35.16 -6.49
C TRP A 128 28.66 -35.10 -5.36
N SER A 129 29.57 -34.14 -5.40
CA SER A 129 30.56 -33.90 -4.35
C SER A 129 30.44 -32.48 -3.81
N CYS A 130 30.56 -32.34 -2.49
CA CYS A 130 30.62 -31.03 -1.86
C CYS A 130 31.92 -30.30 -2.29
N PRO A 131 31.87 -29.02 -2.71
CA PRO A 131 33.08 -28.27 -3.04
C PRO A 131 33.99 -27.94 -1.85
N GLU A 132 33.49 -28.05 -0.62
CA GLU A 132 34.20 -27.63 0.61
C GLU A 132 34.84 -28.78 1.37
N CYS A 133 34.36 -30.00 1.17
CA CYS A 133 34.83 -31.16 1.91
C CYS A 133 34.62 -32.44 1.09
N ASP A 134 35.15 -33.55 1.59
CA ASP A 134 35.08 -34.84 0.89
C ASP A 134 33.70 -35.54 1.00
N TYR A 135 32.63 -34.80 1.28
CA TYR A 135 31.28 -35.37 1.33
C TYR A 135 30.77 -35.65 -0.08
N ILE A 136 30.32 -36.89 -0.29
CA ILE A 136 29.88 -37.39 -1.57
C ILE A 136 28.45 -37.94 -1.45
N VAL A 137 27.64 -37.63 -2.45
CA VAL A 137 26.32 -38.23 -2.68
C VAL A 137 26.42 -39.01 -3.98
N ASP A 138 26.44 -40.34 -3.87
CA ASP A 138 26.17 -41.23 -5.00
C ASP A 138 24.65 -41.54 -4.99
N PRO A 139 23.87 -40.98 -5.93
CA PRO A 139 22.44 -41.24 -6.02
C PRO A 139 22.10 -42.73 -6.22
N LEU A 140 23.03 -43.56 -6.67
CA LEU A 140 22.82 -44.98 -6.93
C LEU A 140 23.26 -45.87 -5.75
N ASP A 141 23.99 -45.31 -4.77
CA ASP A 141 24.47 -46.02 -3.59
C ASP A 141 24.43 -45.14 -2.33
N LEU A 142 23.22 -44.98 -1.77
CA LEU A 142 22.97 -44.11 -0.64
C LEU A 142 23.40 -44.74 0.69
N SER A 143 24.19 -43.97 1.45
CA SER A 143 24.51 -44.30 2.84
C SER A 143 23.25 -44.36 3.73
N ILE A 144 23.37 -44.99 4.90
CA ILE A 144 22.26 -45.11 5.87
C ILE A 144 21.71 -43.72 6.25
N LYS A 145 22.59 -42.73 6.44
CA LYS A 145 22.19 -41.36 6.81
C LYS A 145 21.40 -40.67 5.70
N GLN A 146 21.85 -40.82 4.44
CA GLN A 146 21.18 -40.24 3.28
C GLN A 146 19.80 -40.87 3.07
N ARG A 147 19.70 -42.20 3.25
CA ARG A 147 18.41 -42.92 3.23
C ARG A 147 17.45 -42.42 4.30
N ALA A 148 17.92 -42.28 5.54
CA ALA A 148 17.12 -41.78 6.65
C ALA A 148 16.63 -40.34 6.40
N LEU A 149 17.48 -39.49 5.82
CA LEU A 149 17.10 -38.12 5.46
C LEU A 149 15.99 -38.11 4.39
N ILE A 150 16.16 -38.81 3.28
CA ILE A 150 15.13 -38.90 2.23
C ILE A 150 13.82 -39.45 2.79
N ALA A 151 13.89 -40.53 3.60
CA ALA A 151 12.72 -41.12 4.23
C ALA A 151 12.01 -40.15 5.19
N SER A 152 12.73 -39.21 5.82
CA SER A 152 12.12 -38.18 6.67
C SER A 152 11.23 -37.18 5.90
N TYR A 153 11.46 -37.02 4.59
CA TYR A 153 10.69 -36.12 3.72
C TYR A 153 9.64 -36.84 2.88
N LEU A 154 9.98 -38.02 2.34
CA LEU A 154 9.15 -38.78 1.40
C LEU A 154 8.43 -39.98 2.03
N GLY A 155 8.73 -40.30 3.29
CA GLY A 155 8.23 -41.49 3.95
C GLY A 155 8.97 -42.77 3.54
N VAL A 156 8.38 -43.92 3.86
CA VAL A 156 8.89 -45.25 3.53
C VAL A 156 7.88 -45.98 2.63
N GLY A 157 8.37 -46.84 1.74
CA GLY A 157 7.52 -47.63 0.83
C GLY A 157 7.77 -47.34 -0.65
N SER A 158 6.81 -47.71 -1.50
CA SER A 158 6.90 -47.56 -2.97
C SER A 158 7.10 -46.11 -3.42
N ASP A 159 6.56 -45.16 -2.65
CA ASP A 159 6.53 -43.74 -3.03
C ASP A 159 7.70 -42.95 -2.39
N SER A 160 8.62 -43.66 -1.72
CA SER A 160 9.76 -43.05 -1.01
C SER A 160 10.81 -42.44 -1.94
N GLY A 161 10.69 -42.64 -3.27
CA GLY A 161 11.69 -42.23 -4.25
C GLY A 161 13.03 -42.96 -4.11
N ILE A 162 13.04 -44.09 -3.39
CA ILE A 162 14.21 -44.96 -3.19
C ILE A 162 13.92 -46.32 -3.83
N SER A 163 14.91 -46.88 -4.53
CA SER A 163 14.86 -48.21 -5.12
C SER A 163 15.99 -49.09 -4.55
N VAL A 164 15.75 -50.40 -4.48
CA VAL A 164 16.76 -51.39 -4.08
C VAL A 164 17.12 -52.19 -5.31
N ALA A 165 18.39 -52.13 -5.72
CA ALA A 165 18.92 -52.89 -6.84
C ALA A 165 19.07 -54.37 -6.48
N ALA A 166 19.20 -55.23 -7.51
CA ALA A 166 19.32 -56.67 -7.32
C ALA A 166 20.58 -57.09 -6.55
N ASP A 167 21.62 -56.25 -6.53
CA ASP A 167 22.85 -56.43 -5.76
C ASP A 167 22.73 -55.95 -4.30
N GLY A 168 21.55 -55.48 -3.90
CA GLY A 168 21.25 -54.99 -2.55
C GLY A 168 21.64 -53.52 -2.32
N ARG A 169 22.19 -52.82 -3.32
CA ARG A 169 22.44 -51.38 -3.22
C ARG A 169 21.13 -50.61 -3.18
N VAL A 170 21.12 -49.52 -2.43
CA VAL A 170 19.92 -48.70 -2.24
C VAL A 170 20.18 -47.33 -2.83
N GLY A 171 19.47 -46.98 -3.89
CA GLY A 171 19.63 -45.74 -4.63
C GLY A 171 18.32 -44.95 -4.74
N LEU A 172 18.39 -43.76 -5.31
CA LEU A 172 17.24 -42.99 -5.73
C LEU A 172 16.57 -43.67 -6.94
N ASP A 173 15.25 -43.64 -6.96
CA ASP A 173 14.49 -44.12 -8.11
C ASP A 173 14.70 -43.20 -9.33
N ARG A 174 14.94 -43.84 -10.49
CA ARG A 174 15.24 -43.17 -11.76
C ARG A 174 14.01 -43.06 -12.66
N GLU A 175 12.92 -43.75 -12.36
CA GLU A 175 11.70 -43.70 -13.17
C GLU A 175 11.09 -42.28 -13.17
N ASN A 176 11.26 -41.55 -12.07
CA ASN A 176 10.87 -40.15 -11.96
C ASN A 176 12.10 -39.22 -11.91
N PRO A 177 12.60 -38.70 -13.05
CA PRO A 177 13.81 -37.88 -13.09
C PRO A 177 13.69 -36.57 -12.31
N TRP A 178 12.48 -36.02 -12.17
CA TRP A 178 12.26 -34.80 -11.38
C TRP A 178 12.35 -35.06 -9.89
N GLN A 179 11.79 -36.18 -9.42
CA GLN A 179 11.93 -36.61 -8.04
C GLN A 179 13.38 -36.96 -7.71
N PHE A 180 14.08 -37.62 -8.64
CA PHE A 180 15.50 -37.91 -8.54
C PHE A 180 16.32 -36.63 -8.31
N MET A 181 16.17 -35.62 -9.18
CA MET A 181 16.88 -34.34 -9.03
C MET A 181 16.54 -33.63 -7.71
N ARG A 182 15.26 -33.61 -7.32
CA ARG A 182 14.83 -33.04 -6.03
C ARG A 182 15.45 -33.73 -4.83
N SER A 183 15.58 -35.04 -4.88
CA SER A 183 16.22 -35.81 -3.81
C SER A 183 17.72 -35.54 -3.76
N VAL A 184 18.40 -35.40 -4.89
CA VAL A 184 19.82 -34.96 -4.93
C VAL A 184 19.97 -33.56 -4.35
N ASP A 185 19.11 -32.61 -4.75
CA ASP A 185 19.11 -31.25 -4.22
C ASP A 185 18.88 -31.24 -2.70
N CYS A 186 17.93 -32.02 -2.21
CA CYS A 186 17.66 -32.16 -0.78
C CYS A 186 18.89 -32.66 -0.02
N LEU A 187 19.61 -33.65 -0.57
CA LEU A 187 20.84 -34.18 0.04
C LEU A 187 21.96 -33.14 0.06
N GLY A 188 22.19 -32.47 -1.09
CA GLY A 188 23.22 -31.45 -1.22
C GLY A 188 22.97 -30.24 -0.34
N TRP A 189 21.76 -29.67 -0.36
CA TRP A 189 21.39 -28.54 0.49
C TRP A 189 21.34 -28.90 1.97
N SER A 190 20.91 -30.11 2.33
CA SER A 190 20.99 -30.56 3.72
C SER A 190 22.43 -30.59 4.20
N HIS A 191 23.38 -30.98 3.35
CA HIS A 191 24.79 -30.96 3.71
C HIS A 191 25.34 -29.53 3.78
N TYR A 192 24.99 -28.64 2.84
CA TYR A 192 25.31 -27.20 2.97
C TYR A 192 24.76 -26.59 4.26
N ALA A 193 23.55 -26.99 4.69
CA ALA A 193 22.97 -26.55 5.95
C ALA A 193 23.84 -26.96 7.15
N GLU A 194 24.56 -28.09 7.10
CA GLU A 194 25.48 -28.50 8.17
C GLU A 194 26.67 -27.55 8.29
N HIS A 195 27.30 -27.18 7.16
CA HIS A 195 28.38 -26.19 7.11
C HIS A 195 27.90 -24.83 7.62
N LEU A 196 26.80 -24.32 7.06
CA LEU A 196 26.21 -23.03 7.44
C LEU A 196 25.83 -22.94 8.91
N ARG A 197 25.37 -24.04 9.50
CA ARG A 197 24.99 -24.11 10.91
C ARG A 197 26.18 -23.88 11.85
N THR A 198 27.41 -24.20 11.44
CA THR A 198 28.62 -23.88 12.21
C THR A 198 28.85 -22.37 12.36
N HIS A 199 28.34 -21.59 11.40
CA HIS A 199 28.36 -20.12 11.38
C HIS A 199 27.03 -19.49 11.80
N CYS A 200 26.19 -20.25 12.51
CA CYS A 200 24.87 -19.81 12.99
C CYS A 200 23.93 -19.35 11.87
N VAL A 201 24.04 -19.94 10.68
CA VAL A 201 23.10 -19.69 9.56
C VAL A 201 22.19 -20.90 9.40
N ARG A 202 20.88 -20.68 9.34
CA ARG A 202 19.90 -21.69 8.92
C ARG A 202 19.65 -21.56 7.43
N LEU A 203 19.71 -22.70 6.74
CA LEU A 203 19.31 -22.84 5.35
C LEU A 203 18.01 -23.64 5.30
N TRP A 204 16.96 -23.02 4.77
CA TRP A 204 15.74 -23.71 4.36
C TRP A 204 15.83 -24.00 2.86
N PHE A 205 15.32 -25.15 2.48
CA PHE A 205 15.25 -25.57 1.09
C PHE A 205 13.92 -26.29 0.81
N PRO A 206 13.47 -26.32 -0.45
CA PRO A 206 12.22 -26.98 -0.84
C PRO A 206 12.20 -28.46 -0.44
N ASN A 207 11.04 -28.93 0.02
CA ASN A 207 10.84 -30.36 0.31
C ASN A 207 10.90 -31.16 -1.01
N PRO A 208 11.66 -32.27 -1.07
CA PRO A 208 11.74 -33.07 -2.29
C PRO A 208 10.40 -33.65 -2.77
N SER A 209 9.36 -33.75 -1.93
CA SER A 209 8.01 -34.17 -2.36
C SER A 209 7.23 -33.07 -3.09
N SER A 210 7.64 -31.81 -2.93
CA SER A 210 6.96 -30.65 -3.49
C SER A 210 7.53 -30.25 -4.84
N THR A 211 6.69 -29.66 -5.70
CA THR A 211 7.20 -28.97 -6.90
C THR A 211 7.98 -27.73 -6.48
N TYR A 212 9.08 -27.39 -7.17
CA TYR A 212 9.89 -26.21 -6.85
C TYR A 212 9.06 -24.93 -7.05
N GLN A 213 8.40 -24.46 -5.99
CA GLN A 213 7.67 -23.19 -6.00
C GLN A 213 8.52 -22.02 -5.51
N GLY A 214 9.74 -22.27 -5.02
CA GLY A 214 10.65 -21.24 -4.51
C GLY A 214 12.11 -21.68 -4.50
N ALA A 215 13.00 -20.69 -4.40
CA ALA A 215 14.42 -20.90 -4.12
C ALA A 215 14.64 -21.16 -2.62
N PRO A 216 15.78 -21.74 -2.21
CA PRO A 216 16.17 -21.83 -0.80
C PRO A 216 16.10 -20.47 -0.08
N GLY A 217 16.00 -20.48 1.24
CA GLY A 217 15.95 -19.30 2.09
C GLY A 217 17.01 -19.40 3.19
N MET A 218 17.57 -18.26 3.60
CA MET A 218 18.61 -18.22 4.64
C MET A 218 18.30 -17.15 5.67
N TRP A 219 18.57 -17.45 6.94
CA TRP A 219 18.45 -16.50 8.04
C TRP A 219 19.34 -16.93 9.21
N TRP A 220 19.51 -16.04 10.18
CA TRP A 220 20.28 -16.31 11.38
C TRP A 220 19.62 -17.35 12.29
N ASP A 221 20.40 -18.32 12.76
CA ASP A 221 19.98 -19.26 13.81
C ASP A 221 20.01 -18.54 15.17
N GLN A 222 18.88 -17.96 15.54
CA GLN A 222 18.76 -17.17 16.77
C GLN A 222 19.14 -17.97 18.02
N ASP A 223 18.80 -19.26 18.09
CA ASP A 223 19.09 -20.11 19.24
C ASP A 223 20.61 -20.28 19.41
N ARG A 224 21.32 -20.49 18.30
CA ARG A 224 22.80 -20.62 18.30
C ARG A 224 23.49 -19.29 18.55
N LEU A 225 23.02 -18.20 17.94
CA LEU A 225 23.55 -16.86 18.21
C LEU A 225 23.39 -16.49 19.69
N ASN A 226 22.28 -16.87 20.32
CA ASN A 226 22.04 -16.61 21.74
C ASN A 226 22.94 -17.44 22.67
N ALA A 227 23.27 -18.68 22.28
CA ALA A 227 24.10 -19.57 23.08
C ALA A 227 25.59 -19.22 23.04
N GLN A 228 26.07 -18.56 21.98
CA GLN A 228 27.48 -18.26 21.76
C GLN A 228 27.87 -16.87 22.26
N VAL A 229 28.57 -16.80 23.40
CA VAL A 229 28.99 -15.53 24.04
C VAL A 229 29.87 -14.66 23.13
N ASN A 230 30.74 -15.28 22.33
CA ASN A 230 31.62 -14.59 21.39
C ASN A 230 30.86 -13.92 20.21
N LEU A 231 29.63 -14.34 19.91
CA LEU A 231 28.80 -13.75 18.86
C LEU A 231 27.85 -12.66 19.37
N ARG A 232 27.96 -12.25 20.63
CA ARG A 232 27.16 -11.18 21.21
C ARG A 232 27.24 -9.85 20.42
N PRO A 233 28.40 -9.40 19.90
CA PRO A 233 28.46 -8.18 19.08
C PRO A 233 27.65 -8.31 17.79
N LEU A 234 27.79 -9.43 17.07
CA LEU A 234 27.03 -9.71 15.85
C LEU A 234 25.52 -9.74 16.13
N ARG A 235 25.12 -10.39 17.23
CA ARG A 235 23.71 -10.41 17.66
C ARG A 235 23.16 -9.00 17.88
N GLN A 236 23.89 -8.14 18.59
CA GLN A 236 23.49 -6.76 18.84
C GLN A 236 23.32 -5.99 17.52
N GLU A 237 24.26 -6.17 16.59
CA GLU A 237 24.21 -5.55 15.27
C GLU A 237 23.02 -6.01 14.42
N ILE A 238 22.63 -7.29 14.49
CA ILE A 238 21.43 -7.83 13.83
C ILE A 238 20.18 -7.23 14.46
N GLU A 239 20.07 -7.24 15.79
CA GLU A 239 18.92 -6.68 16.52
C GLU A 239 18.74 -5.17 16.22
N ASP A 240 19.83 -4.41 16.12
CA ASP A 240 19.79 -2.98 15.78
C ASP A 240 19.41 -2.74 14.32
N ALA A 241 19.86 -3.60 13.39
CA ALA A 241 19.46 -3.55 11.99
C ALA A 241 17.97 -3.88 11.82
N GLU A 242 17.48 -4.95 12.43
CA GLU A 242 16.06 -5.32 12.42
C GLU A 242 15.19 -4.22 13.02
N ARG A 243 15.63 -3.62 14.14
CA ARG A 243 14.93 -2.48 14.76
C ARG A 243 14.86 -1.29 13.80
N THR A 244 15.95 -1.00 13.10
CA THR A 244 16.03 0.07 12.10
C THR A 244 15.12 -0.21 10.92
N ASP A 245 15.08 -1.44 10.41
CA ASP A 245 14.25 -1.82 9.28
C ASP A 245 12.77 -1.86 9.64
N GLN A 246 12.41 -2.34 10.83
CA GLN A 246 11.06 -2.23 11.36
C GLN A 246 10.61 -0.77 11.46
N TYR A 247 11.49 0.12 11.94
CA TYR A 247 11.21 1.56 12.00
C TYR A 247 11.00 2.14 10.59
N ARG A 248 11.91 1.88 9.66
CA ARG A 248 11.82 2.33 8.26
C ARG A 248 10.54 1.84 7.59
N PHE A 249 10.20 0.57 7.77
CA PHE A 249 8.97 -0.02 7.24
C PHE A 249 7.72 0.68 7.81
N ARG A 250 7.67 0.91 9.12
CA ARG A 250 6.57 1.65 9.77
C ARG A 250 6.47 3.09 9.25
N MET A 251 7.59 3.79 9.10
CA MET A 251 7.63 5.15 8.56
C MET A 251 7.18 5.20 7.10
N TRP A 252 7.63 4.24 6.29
CA TRP A 252 7.16 4.08 4.91
C TRP A 252 5.65 3.84 4.85
N LYS A 253 5.13 2.93 5.68
CA LYS A 253 3.69 2.64 5.78
C LYS A 253 2.90 3.91 6.14
N ALA A 254 3.36 4.66 7.14
CA ALA A 254 2.75 5.92 7.52
C ALA A 254 2.78 6.95 6.37
N GLY A 255 3.92 7.10 5.68
CA GLY A 255 4.06 7.99 4.54
C GLY A 255 3.09 7.64 3.41
N LYS A 256 2.95 6.35 3.06
CA LYS A 256 1.99 5.88 2.05
C LYS A 256 0.56 6.20 2.42
N MET A 257 0.16 5.90 3.67
CA MET A 257 -1.21 6.15 4.12
C MET A 257 -1.54 7.64 4.18
N LEU A 258 -0.60 8.49 4.58
CA LEU A 258 -0.78 9.95 4.54
C LEU A 258 -0.92 10.47 3.11
N SER A 259 -0.08 9.99 2.18
CA SER A 259 -0.20 10.35 0.76
C SER A 259 -1.54 9.91 0.16
N PHE A 260 -2.01 8.71 0.50
CA PHE A 260 -3.34 8.23 0.11
C PHE A 260 -4.45 9.14 0.64
N ALA A 261 -4.42 9.49 1.94
CA ALA A 261 -5.38 10.41 2.53
C ALA A 261 -5.36 11.79 1.84
N ASP A 262 -4.18 12.33 1.54
CA ASP A 262 -4.05 13.63 0.88
C ASP A 262 -4.62 13.63 -0.54
N LYS A 263 -4.37 12.57 -1.31
CA LYS A 263 -4.98 12.38 -2.64
C LYS A 263 -6.50 12.27 -2.55
N GLY A 264 -7.02 11.47 -1.61
CA GLY A 264 -8.46 11.34 -1.36
C GLY A 264 -9.12 12.65 -0.96
N LEU A 265 -8.48 13.43 -0.08
CA LEU A 265 -8.94 14.78 0.28
C LEU A 265 -8.98 15.73 -0.91
N HIS A 266 -7.94 15.69 -1.76
CA HIS A 266 -7.91 16.51 -2.97
C HIS A 266 -9.03 16.14 -3.94
N ALA A 267 -9.24 14.84 -4.19
CA ALA A 267 -10.32 14.36 -5.05
C ALA A 267 -11.71 14.77 -4.50
N ALA A 268 -11.97 14.53 -3.22
CA ALA A 268 -13.24 14.91 -2.59
C ALA A 268 -13.49 16.42 -2.67
N ARG A 269 -12.44 17.24 -2.46
CA ARG A 269 -12.53 18.70 -2.62
C ARG A 269 -12.86 19.11 -4.05
N PHE A 270 -12.20 18.51 -5.03
CA PHE A 270 -12.45 18.79 -6.44
C PHE A 270 -13.91 18.47 -6.79
N HIS A 271 -14.39 17.27 -6.45
CA HIS A 271 -15.76 16.86 -6.78
C HIS A 271 -16.82 17.67 -6.04
N LEU A 272 -16.64 17.99 -4.75
CA LEU A 272 -17.56 18.87 -4.03
C LEU A 272 -17.60 20.28 -4.62
N THR A 273 -16.46 20.80 -5.10
CA THR A 273 -16.39 22.10 -5.78
C THR A 273 -17.13 22.04 -7.12
N SER A 274 -16.92 20.98 -7.90
CA SER A 274 -17.61 20.75 -9.17
C SER A 274 -19.14 20.64 -8.97
N TRP A 275 -19.57 19.78 -8.04
CA TRP A 275 -20.98 19.62 -7.66
C TRP A 275 -21.59 20.96 -7.27
N ARG A 276 -20.89 21.76 -6.47
CA ARG A 276 -21.38 23.07 -6.05
C ARG A 276 -21.54 24.04 -7.22
N ARG A 277 -20.59 24.08 -8.16
CA ARG A 277 -20.73 24.92 -9.36
C ARG A 277 -21.95 24.51 -10.17
N GLY A 278 -22.19 23.20 -10.29
CA GLY A 278 -23.40 22.66 -10.91
C GLY A 278 -24.67 23.09 -10.17
N ALA A 279 -24.68 22.98 -8.84
CA ALA A 279 -25.81 23.41 -8.00
C ALA A 279 -26.11 24.91 -8.14
N VAL A 280 -25.09 25.78 -8.12
CA VAL A 280 -25.28 27.22 -8.32
C VAL A 280 -25.83 27.53 -9.72
N SER A 281 -25.33 26.84 -10.76
CA SER A 281 -25.87 26.98 -12.12
C SER A 281 -27.34 26.56 -12.17
N ALA A 282 -27.69 25.42 -11.56
CA ALA A 282 -29.07 24.92 -11.53
C ALA A 282 -30.03 25.86 -10.77
N ARG A 283 -29.54 26.49 -9.70
CA ARG A 283 -30.29 27.53 -8.98
C ARG A 283 -30.50 28.79 -9.83
N ASP A 284 -29.48 29.26 -10.55
CA ASP A 284 -29.62 30.39 -11.48
C ASP A 284 -30.64 30.08 -12.57
N ASP A 285 -30.55 28.89 -13.18
CA ASP A 285 -31.49 28.42 -14.20
C ASP A 285 -32.92 28.34 -13.67
N LEU A 286 -33.11 27.85 -12.44
CA LEU A 286 -34.41 27.80 -11.77
C LEU A 286 -34.98 29.20 -11.56
N VAL A 287 -34.19 30.13 -11.00
CA VAL A 287 -34.63 31.49 -10.71
C VAL A 287 -34.98 32.23 -12.02
N ARG A 288 -34.11 32.12 -13.02
CA ARG A 288 -34.32 32.67 -14.37
C ARG A 288 -35.59 32.10 -15.02
N GLY A 289 -35.79 30.79 -14.96
CA GLY A 289 -36.99 30.14 -15.49
C GLY A 289 -38.28 30.56 -14.78
N MET A 290 -38.25 30.67 -13.45
CA MET A 290 -39.39 31.11 -12.64
C MET A 290 -39.77 32.56 -12.91
N PHE A 291 -38.78 33.48 -12.93
CA PHE A 291 -39.04 34.88 -13.27
C PHE A 291 -39.47 35.06 -14.73
N GLY A 292 -38.85 34.33 -15.67
CA GLY A 292 -39.27 34.35 -17.08
C GLY A 292 -40.71 33.85 -17.30
N ALA A 293 -41.20 32.97 -16.43
CA ALA A 293 -42.59 32.50 -16.41
C ALA A 293 -43.55 33.46 -15.66
N GLY A 294 -43.08 34.63 -15.20
CA GLY A 294 -43.88 35.62 -14.49
C GLY A 294 -44.23 35.24 -13.04
N ARG A 295 -43.44 34.37 -12.39
CA ARG A 295 -43.67 33.99 -10.98
C ARG A 295 -43.24 35.09 -10.02
N THR A 296 -43.90 35.15 -8.86
CA THR A 296 -43.62 36.15 -7.83
C THR A 296 -42.32 35.87 -7.07
N ILE A 297 -41.76 36.89 -6.42
CA ILE A 297 -40.55 36.77 -5.57
C ILE A 297 -40.71 35.68 -4.51
N ILE A 298 -41.90 35.61 -3.89
CA ILE A 298 -42.19 34.64 -2.83
C ILE A 298 -42.24 33.22 -3.38
N ASP A 299 -42.89 33.02 -4.54
CA ASP A 299 -42.97 31.70 -5.18
C ASP A 299 -41.60 31.20 -5.65
N THR A 300 -40.81 32.09 -6.27
CA THR A 300 -39.44 31.79 -6.67
C THR A 300 -38.56 31.48 -5.46
N GLY A 301 -38.66 32.26 -4.39
CA GLY A 301 -37.94 32.01 -3.15
C GLY A 301 -38.28 30.67 -2.51
N ARG A 302 -39.57 30.32 -2.44
CA ARG A 302 -40.03 29.01 -1.93
C ARG A 302 -39.55 27.84 -2.79
N ALA A 303 -39.61 27.97 -4.11
CA ALA A 303 -39.10 26.95 -5.03
C ALA A 303 -37.59 26.75 -4.86
N LEU A 304 -36.85 27.85 -4.67
CA LEU A 304 -35.42 27.81 -4.43
C LEU A 304 -35.07 27.18 -3.07
N VAL A 305 -35.84 27.47 -2.01
CA VAL A 305 -35.69 26.80 -0.70
C VAL A 305 -35.87 25.29 -0.85
N ALA A 306 -36.97 24.85 -1.49
CA ALA A 306 -37.22 23.43 -1.72
C ALA A 306 -36.12 22.76 -2.55
N HIS A 307 -35.55 23.48 -3.53
CA HIS A 307 -34.42 22.99 -4.32
C HIS A 307 -33.16 22.83 -3.45
N VAL A 308 -32.82 23.83 -2.63
CA VAL A 308 -31.69 23.78 -1.71
C VAL A 308 -31.85 22.67 -0.65
N ASP A 309 -33.07 22.43 -0.17
CA ASP A 309 -33.35 21.33 0.74
C ASP A 309 -33.13 19.96 0.06
N ALA A 310 -33.52 19.81 -1.21
CA ALA A 310 -33.24 18.60 -1.99
C ALA A 310 -31.73 18.39 -2.20
N GLU A 311 -30.96 19.46 -2.42
CA GLU A 311 -29.50 19.40 -2.50
C GLU A 311 -28.82 19.01 -1.17
N ALA A 312 -29.47 19.23 -0.02
CA ALA A 312 -28.95 18.82 1.29
C ALA A 312 -28.89 17.29 1.44
N VAL A 313 -29.79 16.59 0.77
CA VAL A 313 -29.91 15.12 0.77
C VAL A 313 -29.38 14.47 -0.51
N ASP A 314 -28.73 15.25 -1.38
CA ASP A 314 -28.14 14.73 -2.62
C ASP A 314 -27.09 13.64 -2.34
N ALA A 315 -27.31 12.46 -2.90
CA ALA A 315 -26.47 11.29 -2.65
C ALA A 315 -25.02 11.50 -3.10
N THR A 316 -24.80 12.25 -4.19
CA THR A 316 -23.46 12.52 -4.72
C THR A 316 -22.68 13.42 -3.76
N ARG A 317 -23.31 14.50 -3.29
CA ARG A 317 -22.74 15.38 -2.27
C ARG A 317 -22.41 14.60 -1.00
N LEU A 318 -23.37 13.83 -0.48
CA LEU A 318 -23.19 13.06 0.76
C LEU A 318 -22.06 12.03 0.64
N ALA A 319 -21.95 11.34 -0.50
CA ALA A 319 -20.86 10.40 -0.76
C ALA A 319 -19.49 11.09 -0.71
N TRP A 320 -19.33 12.24 -1.38
CA TRP A 320 -18.05 12.96 -1.38
C TRP A 320 -17.75 13.64 -0.04
N GLN A 321 -18.77 14.05 0.72
CA GLN A 321 -18.61 14.52 2.11
C GLN A 321 -18.11 13.38 3.01
N GLY A 322 -18.73 12.20 2.92
CA GLY A 322 -18.29 10.99 3.61
C GLY A 322 -16.83 10.64 3.29
N ALA A 323 -16.48 10.58 2.00
CA ALA A 323 -15.10 10.31 1.57
C ALA A 323 -14.10 11.35 2.10
N ARG A 324 -14.46 12.65 2.13
CA ARG A 324 -13.63 13.70 2.71
C ARG A 324 -13.39 13.45 4.19
N ASP A 325 -14.43 13.14 4.95
CA ASP A 325 -14.36 13.00 6.40
C ASP A 325 -13.63 11.71 6.81
N GLU A 326 -13.81 10.62 6.05
CA GLU A 326 -12.99 9.40 6.14
C GLU A 326 -11.51 9.70 5.91
N CYS A 327 -11.17 10.41 4.83
CA CYS A 327 -9.78 10.76 4.55
C CYS A 327 -9.19 11.70 5.62
N ARG A 328 -9.97 12.62 6.20
CA ARG A 328 -9.56 13.45 7.34
C ARG A 328 -9.29 12.59 8.57
N SER A 329 -10.15 11.61 8.86
CA SER A 329 -9.99 10.67 9.95
C SER A 329 -8.71 9.85 9.80
N LEU A 330 -8.53 9.24 8.62
CA LEU A 330 -7.36 8.46 8.26
C LEU A 330 -6.07 9.30 8.39
N LYS A 331 -6.08 10.54 7.90
CA LYS A 331 -4.94 11.45 8.04
C LYS A 331 -4.57 11.73 9.50
N ARG A 332 -5.57 11.95 10.38
CA ARG A 332 -5.33 12.16 11.83
C ARG A 332 -4.75 10.91 12.48
N GLU A 333 -5.37 9.76 12.24
CA GLU A 333 -4.94 8.48 12.78
C GLU A 333 -3.48 8.17 12.41
N TRP A 334 -3.13 8.28 11.12
CA TRP A 334 -1.79 7.94 10.65
C TRP A 334 -0.73 8.96 11.07
N ARG A 335 -1.09 10.23 11.31
CA ARG A 335 -0.21 11.21 11.96
C ARG A 335 0.11 10.81 13.40
N LEU A 336 -0.90 10.42 14.17
CA LEU A 336 -0.72 9.96 15.55
C LEU A 336 0.14 8.68 15.61
N ARG A 337 -0.13 7.71 14.71
CA ARG A 337 0.70 6.49 14.59
C ARG A 337 2.14 6.81 14.24
N LYS A 338 2.37 7.71 13.27
CA LYS A 338 3.72 8.16 12.89
C LYS A 338 4.46 8.76 14.08
N GLN A 339 3.82 9.64 14.85
CA GLN A 339 4.41 10.25 16.05
C GLN A 339 4.71 9.22 17.13
N ARG A 340 3.77 8.29 17.40
CA ARG A 340 3.96 7.22 18.38
C ARG A 340 5.15 6.34 18.01
N TRP A 341 5.25 5.93 16.75
CA TRP A 341 6.38 5.13 16.28
C TRP A 341 7.68 5.93 16.32
N ALA A 342 7.71 7.19 15.91
CA ALA A 342 8.90 8.03 16.04
C ALA A 342 9.42 8.07 17.49
N ARG A 343 8.54 8.28 18.48
CA ARG A 343 8.92 8.26 19.90
C ARG A 343 9.46 6.91 20.38
N MET A 344 8.87 5.80 19.91
CA MET A 344 9.33 4.45 20.30
C MET A 344 10.78 4.16 19.87
N TYR A 345 11.22 4.72 18.73
CA TYR A 345 12.52 4.40 18.14
C TYR A 345 13.57 5.51 18.29
N LEU A 346 13.15 6.77 18.41
CA LEU A 346 14.05 7.93 18.50
C LEU A 346 14.15 8.54 19.92
N GLY A 347 13.33 8.05 20.86
CA GLY A 347 13.20 8.65 22.18
C GLY A 347 12.18 9.81 22.22
N PRO A 348 11.91 10.35 23.42
CA PRO A 348 10.93 11.41 23.65
C PRO A 348 11.30 12.75 23.00
#